data_AF-A0A846GGS9-F1
#
_entry.id   AF-A0A846GGS9-F1
#
_cell.length_a   1.000
_cell.length_b   1.000
_cell.length_c   1.000
_cell.angle_alpha   90.00
_cell.angle_beta   90.00
_cell.angle_gamma   90.00
#
_symmetry.space_group_name_H-M   'P 1'
#
loop_
_entity.id
_entity.type
_entity.pdbx_description
1 polymer ?
#
loop_
_entity_poly.entity_id
_entity_poly.type
_entity_poly.pdbx_seq_one_letter_code
_entity_poly.pdbx_strand_id
1 'polypeptide(L)'
;MNQTKLLFIDSKVENYHHLIAEVDPQTKVVILQPNENGIDQIAENLGKYHQLETIHIISHGAKNTLYLGSTILSLDNIHQYSESIQKWGKCLSAGGEILIYGCQVASGKEGKEFVRQLHQLTGANIAASETLTGNLSRGGNWNLEVIFGQLKSVLAFTPEVRASYAGVLADIVVDTTDDVVDNSDGVTSLREAIIEANSTPEDDTIQLTAGATYDLTIAGSDEDAGATGDLDIVAGGGEITVISQGEEKAVIDAGSETGIGDRVFHVLENAALQLENVEVT
;
A
#
# COMPACT_ATOMS: atom_id res chain seq x y z
N MET A 1 -25.84 12.87 -19.33
CA MET A 1 -24.93 13.84 -18.69
C MET A 1 -23.56 13.20 -18.70
N ASN A 2 -22.48 13.91 -19.02
CA ASN A 2 -21.15 13.32 -18.97
C ASN A 2 -20.80 13.12 -17.48
N GLN A 3 -20.88 11.88 -17.00
CA GLN A 3 -20.53 11.52 -15.64
C GLN A 3 -19.04 11.83 -15.47
N THR A 4 -18.69 12.79 -14.61
CA THR A 4 -17.28 13.14 -14.40
C THR A 4 -16.78 12.37 -13.20
N LYS A 5 -15.95 11.36 -13.47
CA LYS A 5 -15.25 10.55 -12.47
C LYS A 5 -13.80 11.02 -12.37
N LEU A 6 -13.28 11.14 -11.16
CA LEU A 6 -11.86 11.39 -10.92
C LEU A 6 -11.26 10.21 -10.19
N LEU A 7 -10.05 9.83 -10.57
CA LEU A 7 -9.23 8.87 -9.86
C LEU A 7 -7.97 9.56 -9.34
N PHE A 8 -7.78 9.56 -8.03
CA PHE A 8 -6.52 9.87 -7.39
C PHE A 8 -5.78 8.58 -7.09
N ILE A 9 -4.53 8.50 -7.51
CA ILE A 9 -3.66 7.36 -7.23
C ILE A 9 -2.39 7.86 -6.56
N ASP A 10 -2.07 7.30 -5.39
CA ASP A 10 -0.78 7.55 -4.76
C ASP A 10 0.34 6.92 -5.60
N SER A 11 1.34 7.69 -5.97
CA SER A 11 2.50 7.19 -6.72
C SER A 11 3.34 6.16 -5.96
N LYS A 12 3.15 6.04 -4.63
CA LYS A 12 3.75 4.99 -3.81
C LYS A 12 3.07 3.64 -3.96
N VAL A 13 1.89 3.58 -4.59
CA VAL A 13 1.28 2.30 -4.95
C VAL A 13 2.14 1.60 -5.99
N GLU A 14 2.50 0.37 -5.69
CA GLU A 14 3.35 -0.46 -6.51
C GLU A 14 2.79 -0.60 -7.92
N ASN A 15 3.61 -0.29 -8.92
CA ASN A 15 3.24 -0.31 -10.34
C ASN A 15 1.89 0.35 -10.64
N TYR A 16 1.60 1.50 -10.02
CA TYR A 16 0.39 2.27 -10.28
C TYR A 16 0.17 2.58 -11.78
N HIS A 17 1.25 2.60 -12.57
CA HIS A 17 1.23 2.71 -14.03
C HIS A 17 0.39 1.61 -14.70
N HIS A 18 0.49 0.37 -14.23
CA HIS A 18 -0.33 -0.74 -14.70
C HIS A 18 -1.81 -0.51 -14.38
N LEU A 19 -2.11 -0.04 -13.17
CA LEU A 19 -3.47 0.28 -12.76
C LEU A 19 -4.09 1.37 -13.64
N ILE A 20 -3.33 2.39 -14.01
CA ILE A 20 -3.83 3.50 -14.84
C ILE A 20 -3.82 3.20 -16.35
N ALA A 21 -3.23 2.10 -16.79
CA ALA A 21 -3.09 1.75 -18.20
C ALA A 21 -4.44 1.53 -18.90
N GLU A 22 -5.41 0.93 -18.22
CA GLU A 22 -6.79 0.77 -18.72
C GLU A 22 -7.84 1.17 -17.67
N VAL A 23 -7.70 2.37 -17.12
CA VAL A 23 -8.79 3.01 -16.38
C VAL A 23 -9.96 3.30 -17.32
N ASP A 24 -11.20 3.25 -16.79
CA ASP A 24 -12.39 3.68 -17.52
C ASP A 24 -12.11 5.00 -18.28
N PRO A 25 -12.29 5.06 -19.62
CA PRO A 25 -11.99 6.26 -20.41
C PRO A 25 -12.73 7.53 -19.97
N GLN A 26 -13.79 7.41 -19.17
CA GLN A 26 -14.54 8.52 -18.60
C GLN A 26 -13.96 9.04 -17.26
N THR A 27 -12.94 8.37 -16.73
CA THR A 27 -12.29 8.69 -15.47
C THR A 27 -11.00 9.48 -15.72
N LYS A 28 -10.91 10.67 -15.13
CA LYS A 28 -9.69 11.48 -15.15
C LYS A 28 -8.74 11.04 -14.04
N VAL A 29 -7.52 10.67 -14.41
CA VAL A 29 -6.49 10.23 -13.45
C VAL A 29 -5.66 11.42 -12.97
N VAL A 30 -5.38 11.46 -11.67
CA VAL A 30 -4.47 12.39 -10.99
C VAL A 30 -3.52 11.59 -10.13
N ILE A 31 -2.21 11.74 -10.36
CA ILE A 31 -1.16 11.05 -9.60
C ILE A 31 -0.73 11.96 -8.45
N LEU A 32 -0.82 11.46 -7.22
CA LEU A 32 -0.35 12.17 -6.03
C LEU A 32 1.16 12.03 -5.92
N GLN A 33 1.83 13.15 -5.67
CA GLN A 33 3.28 13.19 -5.49
C GLN A 33 3.67 12.67 -4.09
N PRO A 34 4.75 11.89 -3.98
CA PRO A 34 5.09 11.14 -2.77
C PRO A 34 5.61 12.03 -1.63
N ASN A 35 6.12 13.22 -1.95
CA ASN A 35 6.77 14.16 -1.04
C ASN A 35 5.89 15.37 -0.69
N GLU A 36 4.63 15.35 -1.10
CA GLU A 36 3.67 16.42 -0.86
C GLU A 36 2.50 15.90 -0.04
N ASN A 37 1.82 16.78 0.70
CA ASN A 37 0.64 16.41 1.48
C ASN A 37 -0.48 15.94 0.54
N GLY A 38 -0.76 14.63 0.53
CA GLY A 38 -1.73 14.05 -0.40
C GLY A 38 -3.16 14.50 -0.14
N ILE A 39 -3.51 14.88 1.10
CA ILE A 39 -4.85 15.37 1.43
C ILE A 39 -5.11 16.72 0.74
N ASP A 40 -4.12 17.61 0.82
CA ASP A 40 -4.17 18.93 0.21
C ASP A 40 -4.08 18.83 -1.32
N GLN A 41 -3.24 17.95 -1.88
CA GLN A 41 -3.20 17.68 -3.32
C GLN A 41 -4.57 17.25 -3.87
N ILE A 42 -5.29 16.38 -3.16
CA ILE A 42 -6.66 15.99 -3.54
C ILE A 42 -7.58 17.21 -3.46
N ALA A 43 -7.56 17.97 -2.35
CA ALA A 43 -8.44 19.12 -2.15
C ALA A 43 -8.23 20.21 -3.22
N GLU A 44 -6.98 20.52 -3.55
CA GLU A 44 -6.61 21.52 -4.57
C GLU A 44 -7.04 21.09 -5.97
N ASN A 45 -6.89 19.81 -6.31
CA ASN A 45 -7.35 19.29 -7.59
C ASN A 45 -8.87 19.29 -7.69
N LEU A 46 -9.56 18.86 -6.63
CA LEU A 46 -11.02 18.85 -6.58
C LEU A 46 -11.64 20.26 -6.64
N GLY A 47 -10.93 21.29 -6.18
CA GLY A 47 -11.35 22.69 -6.30
C GLY A 47 -11.55 23.18 -7.74
N LYS A 48 -11.05 22.43 -8.74
CA LYS A 48 -11.20 22.72 -10.18
C LYS A 48 -12.50 22.14 -10.77
N TYR A 49 -13.24 21.36 -9.99
CA TYR A 49 -14.38 20.58 -10.45
C TYR A 49 -15.65 20.91 -9.66
N HIS A 50 -16.79 20.70 -10.31
CA HIS A 50 -18.11 20.82 -9.71
C HIS A 50 -19.01 19.70 -10.24
N GLN A 51 -19.96 19.26 -9.42
CA GLN A 51 -20.92 18.21 -9.77
C GLN A 51 -20.24 16.88 -10.17
N LEU A 52 -19.14 16.54 -9.51
CA LEU A 52 -18.53 15.21 -9.69
C LEU A 52 -19.49 14.12 -9.20
N GLU A 53 -19.48 12.99 -9.88
CA GLU A 53 -20.29 11.84 -9.48
C GLU A 53 -19.51 10.91 -8.57
N THR A 54 -18.25 10.67 -8.92
CA THR A 54 -17.41 9.70 -8.23
C THR A 54 -15.99 10.22 -8.10
N ILE A 55 -15.45 10.12 -6.89
CA ILE A 55 -14.03 10.23 -6.60
C ILE A 55 -13.54 8.84 -6.22
N HIS A 56 -12.53 8.35 -6.93
CA HIS A 56 -11.80 7.15 -6.59
C HIS A 56 -10.47 7.57 -5.96
N ILE A 57 -10.06 6.93 -4.87
CA ILE A 57 -8.79 7.16 -4.19
C ILE A 57 -8.10 5.82 -4.02
N ILE A 58 -6.91 5.66 -4.58
CA ILE A 58 -6.10 4.46 -4.44
C ILE A 58 -4.82 4.82 -3.71
N SER A 59 -4.53 4.06 -2.68
CA SER A 59 -3.30 4.18 -1.93
C SER A 59 -3.03 2.91 -1.13
N HIS A 60 -1.89 2.87 -0.45
CA HIS A 60 -1.74 1.98 0.68
C HIS A 60 -2.77 2.28 1.77
N GLY A 61 -3.06 1.25 2.55
CA GLY A 61 -3.92 1.36 3.70
C GLY A 61 -3.48 0.43 4.81
N ALA A 62 -3.87 0.80 6.02
CA ALA A 62 -3.84 -0.07 7.19
C ALA A 62 -5.13 0.15 7.98
N LYS A 63 -5.37 -0.66 9.02
CA LYS A 63 -6.52 -0.46 9.91
C LYS A 63 -6.62 1.00 10.35
N ASN A 64 -7.74 1.65 10.05
CA ASN A 64 -8.07 3.07 10.37
C ASN A 64 -7.18 4.14 9.71
N THR A 65 -6.35 3.77 8.74
CA THR A 65 -5.27 4.62 8.21
C THR A 65 -5.22 4.58 6.69
N LEU A 66 -5.03 5.74 6.07
CA LEU A 66 -4.82 5.93 4.65
C LEU A 66 -3.52 6.71 4.42
N TYR A 67 -2.64 6.18 3.59
CA TYR A 67 -1.38 6.84 3.24
C TYR A 67 -1.59 7.65 1.96
N LEU A 68 -1.29 8.95 1.98
CA LEU A 68 -1.52 9.85 0.85
C LEU A 68 -0.33 10.81 0.69
N GLY A 69 0.52 10.54 -0.29
CA GLY A 69 1.78 11.25 -0.53
C GLY A 69 2.69 11.17 0.69
N SER A 70 2.97 12.33 1.31
CA SER A 70 3.75 12.42 2.53
C SER A 70 2.91 12.42 3.81
N THR A 71 1.60 12.15 3.72
CA THR A 71 0.66 12.30 4.85
C THR A 71 -0.02 10.99 5.19
N ILE A 72 -0.11 10.71 6.49
CA ILE A 72 -0.88 9.61 7.05
C ILE A 72 -2.20 10.20 7.57
N LEU A 73 -3.33 9.86 6.96
CA LEU A 73 -4.66 10.23 7.43
C LEU A 73 -5.22 9.08 8.26
N SER A 74 -5.53 9.33 9.52
CA SER A 74 -6.07 8.31 10.44
C SER A 74 -7.22 8.84 11.27
N LEU A 75 -7.88 7.94 12.01
CA LEU A 75 -8.95 8.32 12.95
C LEU A 75 -8.50 9.37 13.98
N ASP A 76 -7.24 9.34 14.40
CA ASP A 76 -6.71 10.23 15.45
C ASP A 76 -6.49 11.66 14.97
N ASN A 77 -6.23 11.84 13.67
CA ASN A 77 -5.87 13.14 13.10
C ASN A 77 -6.89 13.69 12.08
N ILE A 78 -7.93 12.93 11.72
CA ILE A 78 -8.91 13.30 10.68
C ILE A 78 -9.51 14.70 10.89
N HIS A 79 -9.76 15.09 12.15
CA HIS A 79 -10.34 16.39 12.47
C HIS A 79 -9.39 17.57 12.18
N GLN A 80 -8.08 17.34 12.19
CA GLN A 80 -7.08 18.35 11.82
C GLN A 80 -7.19 18.71 10.33
N TYR A 81 -7.66 17.77 9.49
CA TYR A 81 -7.84 17.93 8.05
C TYR A 81 -9.29 18.24 7.64
N SER A 82 -10.16 18.57 8.59
CA SER A 82 -11.60 18.76 8.34
C SER A 82 -11.89 19.73 7.19
N GLU A 83 -11.16 20.84 7.08
CA GLU A 83 -11.39 21.82 6.02
C GLU A 83 -11.05 21.26 4.63
N SER A 84 -9.91 20.59 4.48
CA SER A 84 -9.50 19.96 3.22
C SER A 84 -10.44 18.80 2.84
N ILE A 85 -10.81 17.95 3.80
CA ILE A 85 -11.76 16.84 3.56
C ILE A 85 -13.15 17.37 3.19
N GLN A 86 -13.63 18.45 3.82
CA GLN A 86 -14.89 19.09 3.42
C GLN A 86 -14.84 19.62 1.98
N LYS A 87 -13.68 20.08 1.49
CA LYS A 87 -13.52 20.47 0.07
C LYS A 87 -13.72 19.29 -0.87
N TRP A 88 -13.35 18.07 -0.46
CA TRP A 88 -13.62 16.87 -1.25
C TRP A 88 -15.12 16.67 -1.46
N GLY A 89 -15.90 16.82 -0.40
CA GLY A 89 -17.37 16.76 -0.46
C GLY A 89 -18.02 17.85 -1.32
N LYS A 90 -17.52 19.09 -1.22
CA LYS A 90 -18.13 20.27 -1.89
C LYS A 90 -18.14 20.21 -3.41
N CYS A 91 -17.22 19.46 -4.02
CA CYS A 91 -17.17 19.32 -5.47
C CYS A 91 -18.13 18.25 -6.02
N LEU A 92 -18.66 17.38 -5.15
CA LEU A 92 -19.56 16.30 -5.52
C LEU A 92 -20.99 16.81 -5.78
N SER A 93 -21.68 16.12 -6.68
CA SER A 93 -23.11 16.24 -6.87
C SER A 93 -23.89 15.65 -5.69
N ALA A 94 -25.21 15.90 -5.65
CA ALA A 94 -26.07 15.34 -4.61
C ALA A 94 -26.06 13.80 -4.69
N GLY A 95 -25.58 13.16 -3.62
CA GLY A 95 -25.38 11.71 -3.58
C GLY A 95 -24.14 11.22 -4.34
N GLY A 96 -23.17 12.11 -4.60
CA GLY A 96 -21.86 11.74 -5.10
C GLY A 96 -21.10 10.85 -4.13
N GLU A 97 -20.11 10.14 -4.67
CA GLU A 97 -19.53 8.97 -4.05
C GLU A 97 -18.00 9.09 -3.94
N ILE A 98 -17.42 8.57 -2.87
CA ILE A 98 -15.98 8.42 -2.68
C ILE A 98 -15.67 6.94 -2.46
N LEU A 99 -14.91 6.34 -3.37
CA LEU A 99 -14.51 4.94 -3.32
C LEU A 99 -13.01 4.88 -2.97
N ILE A 100 -12.68 4.30 -1.83
CA ILE A 100 -11.34 4.27 -1.25
C ILE A 100 -10.77 2.85 -1.35
N TYR A 101 -9.77 2.68 -2.19
CA TYR A 101 -9.01 1.46 -2.39
C TYR A 101 -7.74 1.57 -1.57
N GLY A 102 -7.76 1.01 -0.37
CA GLY A 102 -6.58 0.89 0.48
C GLY A 102 -6.76 -0.30 1.39
N CYS A 103 -5.76 -1.16 1.48
CA CYS A 103 -5.85 -2.39 2.25
C CYS A 103 -6.33 -2.12 3.68
N GLN A 104 -7.39 -2.83 4.09
CA GLN A 104 -7.87 -2.85 5.48
C GLN A 104 -8.20 -1.49 6.12
N VAL A 105 -8.34 -0.40 5.35
CA VAL A 105 -8.66 0.95 5.86
C VAL A 105 -9.88 0.93 6.77
N ALA A 106 -10.89 0.14 6.38
CA ALA A 106 -12.15 0.00 7.09
C ALA A 106 -12.20 -1.19 8.07
N SER A 107 -11.05 -1.83 8.35
CA SER A 107 -10.97 -3.03 9.21
C SER A 107 -11.38 -2.75 10.66
N GLY A 108 -12.23 -3.63 11.19
CA GLY A 108 -12.66 -3.57 12.59
C GLY A 108 -13.51 -2.34 12.93
N LYS A 109 -13.66 -2.09 14.24
CA LYS A 109 -14.51 -0.99 14.73
C LYS A 109 -13.90 0.37 14.43
N GLU A 110 -12.59 0.50 14.62
CA GLU A 110 -11.85 1.74 14.42
C GLU A 110 -11.79 2.11 12.93
N GLY A 111 -11.59 1.15 12.03
CA GLY A 111 -11.63 1.40 10.59
C GLY A 111 -13.02 1.83 10.11
N LYS A 112 -14.09 1.16 10.57
CA LYS A 112 -15.47 1.58 10.27
C LYS A 112 -15.78 2.98 10.79
N GLU A 113 -15.28 3.32 11.98
CA GLU A 113 -15.41 4.65 12.56
C GLU A 113 -14.65 5.71 11.74
N PHE A 114 -13.44 5.42 11.28
CA PHE A 114 -12.67 6.29 10.38
C PHE A 114 -13.46 6.61 9.09
N VAL A 115 -14.00 5.59 8.43
CA VAL A 115 -14.80 5.78 7.20
C VAL A 115 -16.10 6.53 7.49
N ARG A 116 -16.72 6.30 8.67
CA ARG A 116 -17.92 7.05 9.11
C ARG A 116 -17.61 8.54 9.28
N GLN A 117 -16.46 8.90 9.84
CA GLN A 117 -16.04 10.29 10.00
C GLN A 117 -15.78 10.95 8.64
N LEU A 118 -15.15 10.26 7.70
CA LEU A 118 -15.02 10.73 6.31
C LEU A 118 -16.39 10.99 5.68
N HIS A 119 -17.35 10.06 5.85
CA HIS A 119 -18.72 10.22 5.35
C HIS A 119 -19.39 11.48 5.92
N GLN A 120 -19.20 11.74 7.22
CA GLN A 120 -19.77 12.93 7.87
C GLN A 120 -19.12 14.24 7.44
N LEU A 121 -17.79 14.26 7.30
CA LEU A 121 -17.06 15.46 6.92
C LEU A 121 -17.28 15.83 5.44
N THR A 122 -17.38 14.83 4.57
CA THR A 122 -17.60 15.06 3.13
C THR A 122 -19.09 15.22 2.80
N GLY A 123 -19.99 14.58 3.55
CA GLY A 123 -21.39 14.42 3.18
C GLY A 123 -21.62 13.50 1.97
N ALA A 124 -20.58 12.81 1.50
CA ALA A 124 -20.63 11.90 0.35
C ALA A 124 -21.04 10.49 0.77
N ASN A 125 -21.55 9.69 -0.16
CA ASN A 125 -21.58 8.24 0.05
C ASN A 125 -20.14 7.72 -0.01
N ILE A 126 -19.73 6.85 0.92
CA ILE A 126 -18.36 6.33 0.94
C ILE A 126 -18.37 4.82 0.92
N ALA A 127 -17.43 4.24 0.17
CA ALA A 127 -17.09 2.83 0.23
C ALA A 127 -15.58 2.67 0.42
N ALA A 128 -15.18 1.72 1.27
CA ALA A 128 -13.78 1.44 1.56
C ALA A 128 -13.55 -0.05 1.83
N SER A 129 -12.32 -0.52 1.57
CA SER A 129 -11.94 -1.91 1.78
C SER A 129 -11.80 -2.26 3.28
N GLU A 130 -12.44 -3.35 3.71
CA GLU A 130 -12.23 -3.99 5.02
C GLU A 130 -11.10 -5.02 4.95
N THR A 131 -10.82 -5.55 3.77
CA THR A 131 -9.84 -6.62 3.52
C THR A 131 -8.67 -6.14 2.64
N LEU A 132 -7.74 -7.05 2.31
CA LEU A 132 -6.67 -6.78 1.36
C LEU A 132 -7.26 -6.44 -0.01
N THR A 133 -6.76 -5.37 -0.64
CA THR A 133 -7.20 -4.92 -1.97
C THR A 133 -6.17 -5.31 -3.02
N GLY A 134 -6.57 -6.03 -4.08
CA GLY A 134 -5.68 -6.43 -5.17
C GLY A 134 -5.83 -7.89 -5.58
N ASN A 135 -4.70 -8.56 -5.78
CA ASN A 135 -4.62 -9.89 -6.35
C ASN A 135 -5.27 -10.99 -5.49
N LEU A 136 -6.10 -11.84 -6.12
CA LEU A 136 -6.82 -12.92 -5.44
C LEU A 136 -5.91 -14.02 -4.89
N SER A 137 -4.83 -14.35 -5.60
CA SER A 137 -3.88 -15.38 -5.16
C SER A 137 -3.06 -14.94 -3.95
N ARG A 138 -2.96 -13.64 -3.68
CA ARG A 138 -2.37 -13.05 -2.46
C ARG A 138 -3.41 -12.75 -1.37
N GLY A 139 -4.62 -13.31 -1.48
CA GLY A 139 -5.71 -13.10 -0.51
C GLY A 139 -6.42 -11.75 -0.62
N GLY A 140 -6.07 -10.93 -1.62
CA GLY A 140 -6.73 -9.68 -1.94
C GLY A 140 -8.00 -9.85 -2.75
N ASN A 141 -8.79 -8.79 -2.85
CA ASN A 141 -9.87 -8.68 -3.82
C ASN A 141 -10.10 -7.20 -4.13
N TRP A 142 -11.05 -6.85 -5.01
CA TRP A 142 -11.31 -5.44 -5.34
C TRP A 142 -12.64 -4.94 -4.76
N ASN A 143 -13.19 -5.62 -3.76
CA ASN A 143 -14.45 -5.25 -3.14
C ASN A 143 -14.24 -4.13 -2.12
N LEU A 144 -15.26 -3.30 -1.97
CA LEU A 144 -15.33 -2.27 -0.94
C LEU A 144 -16.47 -2.64 0.02
N GLU A 145 -16.12 -3.34 1.09
CA GLU A 145 -17.09 -4.03 1.95
C GLU A 145 -17.79 -3.09 2.94
N VAL A 146 -17.13 -1.99 3.31
CA VAL A 146 -17.69 -1.00 4.23
C VAL A 146 -18.28 0.16 3.45
N ILE A 147 -19.59 0.33 3.59
CA ILE A 147 -20.35 1.34 2.86
C ILE A 147 -21.13 2.21 3.84
N PHE A 148 -21.00 3.52 3.71
CA PHE A 148 -21.84 4.51 4.35
C PHE A 148 -22.60 5.32 3.30
N GLY A 149 -23.93 5.24 3.32
CA GLY A 149 -24.79 5.83 2.29
C GLY A 149 -25.24 4.81 1.25
N GLN A 150 -25.40 5.24 -0.01
CA GLN A 150 -25.79 4.38 -1.14
C GLN A 150 -24.75 4.46 -2.26
N LEU A 151 -24.31 3.30 -2.76
CA LEU A 151 -23.44 3.21 -3.93
C LEU A 151 -24.21 2.93 -5.21
N LYS A 152 -23.81 3.60 -6.28
CA LYS A 152 -24.29 3.44 -7.66
C LYS A 152 -23.12 3.24 -8.62
N SER A 153 -21.92 3.72 -8.28
CA SER A 153 -20.75 3.64 -9.14
C SER A 153 -20.17 2.23 -9.17
N VAL A 154 -19.60 1.89 -10.32
CA VAL A 154 -18.70 0.75 -10.48
C VAL A 154 -17.27 1.17 -10.11
N LEU A 155 -16.36 0.21 -9.97
CA LEU A 155 -14.96 0.48 -9.68
C LEU A 155 -14.29 1.26 -10.83
N ALA A 156 -13.21 1.98 -10.52
CA ALA A 156 -12.45 2.76 -11.52
C ALA A 156 -11.80 1.90 -12.62
N PHE A 157 -11.56 0.63 -12.31
CA PHE A 157 -10.77 -0.29 -13.11
C PHE A 157 -11.61 -1.32 -13.85
N THR A 158 -11.22 -1.60 -15.08
CA THR A 158 -11.77 -2.69 -15.87
C THR A 158 -11.53 -4.05 -15.17
N PRO A 159 -12.36 -5.07 -15.41
CA PRO A 159 -12.09 -6.43 -14.96
C PRO A 159 -10.72 -6.95 -15.38
N GLU A 160 -10.24 -6.56 -16.56
CA GLU A 160 -8.96 -6.96 -17.13
C GLU A 160 -7.79 -6.47 -16.28
N VAL A 161 -7.72 -5.17 -15.97
CA VAL A 161 -6.66 -4.59 -15.11
C VAL A 161 -6.67 -5.20 -13.71
N ARG A 162 -7.86 -5.41 -13.15
CA ARG A 162 -8.01 -6.03 -11.83
C ARG A 162 -7.54 -7.48 -11.77
N ALA A 163 -7.65 -8.20 -12.89
CA ALA A 163 -7.21 -9.58 -13.01
C ALA A 163 -5.70 -9.69 -13.29
N SER A 164 -5.11 -8.69 -13.96
CA SER A 164 -3.68 -8.69 -14.27
C SER A 164 -2.81 -8.12 -13.16
N TYR A 165 -3.32 -7.25 -12.27
CA TYR A 165 -2.55 -6.70 -11.15
C TYR A 165 -2.09 -7.83 -10.21
N ALA A 166 -0.77 -8.01 -10.07
CA ALA A 166 -0.19 -9.11 -9.29
C ALA A 166 0.02 -8.73 -7.81
N GLY A 167 0.11 -7.43 -7.51
CA GLY A 167 0.22 -6.89 -6.15
C GLY A 167 -1.05 -6.90 -5.29
N VAL A 168 -0.87 -6.53 -4.02
CA VAL A 168 -1.93 -6.03 -3.13
C VAL A 168 -1.55 -4.63 -2.66
N LEU A 169 -2.52 -3.76 -2.34
CA LEU A 169 -2.27 -2.37 -1.92
C LEU A 169 -1.83 -2.27 -0.44
N ALA A 170 -1.00 -3.22 0.00
CA ALA A 170 -0.47 -3.32 1.36
C ALA A 170 1.02 -3.58 1.30
N ASP A 171 1.76 -2.90 2.18
CA ASP A 171 3.16 -3.17 2.44
C ASP A 171 3.30 -4.55 3.09
N ILE A 172 4.42 -5.22 2.85
CA ILE A 172 4.77 -6.47 3.49
C ILE A 172 5.32 -6.14 4.88
N VAL A 173 4.67 -6.61 5.94
CA VAL A 173 5.10 -6.33 7.32
C VAL A 173 5.82 -7.54 7.87
N VAL A 174 7.05 -7.34 8.35
CA VAL A 174 7.81 -8.37 9.05
C VAL A 174 7.43 -8.36 10.53
N ASP A 175 6.81 -9.44 10.99
CA ASP A 175 6.24 -9.55 12.35
C ASP A 175 7.05 -10.46 13.29
N THR A 176 8.08 -11.13 12.78
CA THR A 176 9.04 -11.92 13.56
C THR A 176 10.49 -11.62 13.17
N THR A 177 11.39 -11.70 14.15
CA THR A 177 12.84 -11.60 13.94
C THR A 177 13.49 -12.95 13.64
N ASP A 178 12.72 -14.04 13.74
CA ASP A 178 13.22 -15.38 13.45
C ASP A 178 13.53 -15.51 11.95
N ASP A 179 14.69 -16.09 11.61
CA ASP A 179 15.05 -16.41 10.22
C ASP A 179 14.51 -17.79 9.84
N VAL A 180 13.35 -17.80 9.19
CA VAL A 180 12.58 -19.00 8.83
C VAL A 180 11.97 -18.88 7.44
N VAL A 181 11.56 -20.02 6.87
CA VAL A 181 10.72 -20.09 5.67
C VAL A 181 9.62 -21.12 5.93
N ASP A 182 8.53 -20.70 6.57
CA ASP A 182 7.38 -21.51 6.94
C ASP A 182 6.06 -20.72 6.83
N ASN A 183 5.49 -20.72 5.62
CA ASN A 183 4.18 -20.10 5.32
C ASN A 183 2.99 -20.64 6.15
N SER A 184 3.18 -21.56 7.11
CA SER A 184 2.15 -22.17 7.94
C SER A 184 2.15 -21.75 9.41
N ASP A 185 3.15 -20.99 9.86
CA ASP A 185 3.29 -20.58 11.26
C ASP A 185 2.46 -19.32 11.61
N GLY A 186 1.98 -18.61 10.60
CA GLY A 186 1.12 -17.43 10.74
C GLY A 186 1.88 -16.15 11.08
N VAL A 187 3.20 -16.15 10.92
CA VAL A 187 4.07 -14.98 10.94
C VAL A 187 4.75 -14.82 9.57
N THR A 188 5.50 -13.73 9.40
CA THR A 188 6.25 -13.35 8.22
C THR A 188 7.60 -12.83 8.68
N SER A 189 8.63 -13.64 8.46
CA SER A 189 10.04 -13.27 8.65
C SER A 189 10.54 -12.34 7.54
N LEU A 190 11.71 -11.72 7.76
CA LEU A 190 12.36 -10.93 6.71
C LEU A 190 12.67 -11.76 5.46
N ARG A 191 13.07 -13.02 5.62
CA ARG A 191 13.38 -13.91 4.50
C ARG A 191 12.14 -14.19 3.65
N GLU A 192 11.03 -14.53 4.29
CA GLU A 192 9.74 -14.73 3.59
C GLU A 192 9.27 -13.46 2.90
N ALA A 193 9.42 -12.30 3.54
CA ALA A 193 9.06 -11.02 2.94
C ALA A 193 9.85 -10.74 1.65
N ILE A 194 11.16 -11.04 1.64
CA ILE A 194 11.99 -10.89 0.44
C ILE A 194 11.58 -11.89 -0.64
N ILE A 195 11.33 -13.16 -0.28
CA ILE A 195 10.87 -14.19 -1.24
C ILE A 195 9.51 -13.80 -1.85
N GLU A 196 8.60 -13.25 -1.03
CA GLU A 196 7.32 -12.75 -1.47
C GLU A 196 7.48 -11.59 -2.46
N ALA A 197 8.28 -10.59 -2.12
CA ALA A 197 8.57 -9.42 -2.97
C ALA A 197 9.33 -9.79 -4.26
N ASN A 198 10.13 -10.85 -4.26
CA ASN A 198 10.78 -11.36 -5.48
C ASN A 198 9.79 -12.05 -6.43
N SER A 199 8.62 -12.45 -5.93
CA SER A 199 7.62 -13.20 -6.70
C SER A 199 6.62 -12.30 -7.43
N THR A 200 6.80 -10.98 -7.32
CA THR A 200 5.89 -9.93 -7.80
C THR A 200 6.62 -9.06 -8.80
N PRO A 201 6.08 -8.82 -10.01
CA PRO A 201 6.69 -7.94 -11.00
C PRO A 201 6.59 -6.45 -10.64
N GLU A 202 5.94 -6.12 -9.53
CA GLU A 202 5.79 -4.76 -9.03
C GLU A 202 6.90 -4.42 -8.02
N ASP A 203 7.09 -3.12 -7.74
CA ASP A 203 7.91 -2.70 -6.60
C ASP A 203 7.28 -3.26 -5.30
N ASP A 204 7.99 -3.37 -4.19
CA ASP A 204 7.39 -3.78 -2.91
C ASP A 204 8.08 -3.08 -1.75
N THR A 205 7.29 -2.67 -0.76
CA THR A 205 7.81 -2.13 0.51
C THR A 205 7.73 -3.17 1.62
N ILE A 206 8.87 -3.51 2.21
CA ILE A 206 9.01 -4.40 3.37
C ILE A 206 9.26 -3.55 4.62
N GLN A 207 8.34 -3.61 5.58
CA GLN A 207 8.40 -2.88 6.84
C GLN A 207 9.01 -3.73 7.97
N LEU A 208 10.08 -3.20 8.57
CA LEU A 208 10.75 -3.75 9.74
C LEU A 208 10.34 -3.02 11.02
N THR A 209 10.37 -3.75 12.13
CA THR A 209 10.17 -3.19 13.47
C THR A 209 11.37 -2.32 13.87
N ALA A 210 11.11 -1.07 14.25
CA ALA A 210 12.15 -0.15 14.71
C ALA A 210 12.91 -0.68 15.93
N GLY A 211 14.25 -0.59 15.87
CA GLY A 211 15.14 -1.06 16.93
C GLY A 211 15.32 -2.58 17.02
N ALA A 212 14.66 -3.36 16.15
CA ALA A 212 14.81 -4.82 16.13
C ALA A 212 16.07 -5.25 15.38
N THR A 213 16.59 -6.42 15.73
CA THR A 213 17.68 -7.10 15.03
C THR A 213 17.15 -8.38 14.37
N TYR A 214 17.45 -8.54 13.09
CA TYR A 214 17.09 -9.67 12.24
C TYR A 214 18.36 -10.47 11.93
N ASP A 215 18.62 -11.51 12.71
CA ASP A 215 19.81 -12.36 12.54
C ASP A 215 19.55 -13.40 11.45
N LEU A 216 20.35 -13.41 10.37
CA LEU A 216 20.31 -14.48 9.37
C LEU A 216 21.04 -15.71 9.90
N THR A 217 20.32 -16.80 10.07
CA THR A 217 20.80 -18.05 10.70
C THR A 217 20.70 -19.27 9.80
N ILE A 218 19.91 -19.22 8.72
CA ILE A 218 19.79 -20.31 7.76
C ILE A 218 21.01 -20.29 6.85
N ALA A 219 22.03 -21.09 7.18
CA ALA A 219 23.22 -21.21 6.34
C ALA A 219 22.91 -21.88 4.98
N GLY A 220 23.54 -21.37 3.94
CA GLY A 220 23.45 -21.85 2.56
C GLY A 220 24.50 -21.16 1.69
N SER A 221 24.77 -21.71 0.51
CA SER A 221 25.71 -21.14 -0.46
C SER A 221 25.29 -21.49 -1.87
N ASP A 222 25.59 -20.61 -2.84
CA ASP A 222 25.30 -20.79 -4.27
C ASP A 222 23.80 -21.02 -4.56
N GLU A 223 22.94 -20.26 -3.88
CA GLU A 223 21.49 -20.21 -4.08
C GLU A 223 21.10 -18.79 -4.49
N ASP A 224 20.06 -18.63 -5.33
CA ASP A 224 19.68 -17.34 -5.94
C ASP A 224 18.16 -17.04 -5.77
N ALA A 225 17.48 -17.70 -4.82
CA ALA A 225 16.08 -17.47 -4.48
C ALA A 225 15.87 -17.02 -3.02
N GLY A 226 16.95 -16.73 -2.27
CA GLY A 226 16.91 -16.19 -0.92
C GLY A 226 16.38 -17.15 0.14
N ALA A 227 16.23 -18.45 -0.16
CA ALA A 227 15.71 -19.45 0.78
C ALA A 227 16.74 -19.84 1.85
N THR A 228 18.03 -19.69 1.56
CA THR A 228 19.13 -19.97 2.48
C THR A 228 20.30 -19.01 2.22
N GLY A 229 21.18 -18.81 3.20
CA GLY A 229 22.32 -17.91 3.04
C GLY A 229 21.86 -16.45 3.02
N ASP A 230 22.42 -15.69 2.09
CA ASP A 230 22.05 -14.30 1.82
C ASP A 230 20.59 -14.17 1.36
N LEU A 231 20.08 -12.94 1.43
CA LEU A 231 18.78 -12.56 0.91
C LEU A 231 18.97 -12.08 -0.53
N ASP A 232 18.60 -12.92 -1.48
CA ASP A 232 18.67 -12.56 -2.90
C ASP A 232 17.57 -11.57 -3.29
N ILE A 233 17.91 -10.58 -4.10
CA ILE A 233 16.98 -9.66 -4.76
C ILE A 233 17.05 -9.98 -6.26
N VAL A 234 15.94 -10.45 -6.83
CA VAL A 234 15.91 -11.01 -8.19
C VAL A 234 15.35 -10.02 -9.21
N ALA A 235 15.91 -10.02 -10.42
CA ALA A 235 15.51 -9.12 -11.50
C ALA A 235 14.13 -9.42 -12.12
N GLY A 236 13.46 -10.47 -11.62
CA GLY A 236 12.09 -10.81 -11.99
C GLY A 236 11.03 -9.96 -11.27
N GLY A 237 11.42 -9.30 -10.17
CA GLY A 237 10.55 -8.40 -9.42
C GLY A 237 10.83 -6.92 -9.65
N GLY A 238 9.97 -6.06 -9.13
CA GLY A 238 10.22 -4.61 -9.09
C GLY A 238 11.26 -4.23 -8.04
N GLU A 239 11.39 -2.93 -7.78
CA GLU A 239 12.29 -2.44 -6.73
C GLU A 239 11.79 -2.83 -5.34
N ILE A 240 12.64 -3.51 -4.56
CA ILE A 240 12.35 -3.85 -3.17
C ILE A 240 12.87 -2.71 -2.27
N THR A 241 12.00 -2.10 -1.49
CA THR A 241 12.36 -1.14 -0.44
C THR A 241 12.22 -1.80 0.92
N VAL A 242 13.33 -1.96 1.66
CA VAL A 242 13.30 -2.42 3.06
C VAL A 242 13.46 -1.20 3.98
N ILE A 243 12.44 -0.97 4.81
CA ILE A 243 12.36 0.22 5.67
C ILE A 243 12.06 -0.13 7.12
N SER A 244 12.69 0.59 8.04
CA SER A 244 12.29 0.59 9.45
C SER A 244 11.43 1.81 9.80
N GLN A 245 10.15 1.61 10.16
CA GLN A 245 9.25 2.70 10.53
C GLN A 245 9.43 3.06 12.02
N GLY A 246 10.21 4.10 12.30
CA GLY A 246 10.43 4.63 13.64
C GLY A 246 11.64 5.56 13.73
N GLU A 247 11.98 6.01 14.94
CA GLU A 247 13.19 6.83 15.16
C GLU A 247 14.47 5.99 15.21
N GLU A 248 14.34 4.70 15.49
CA GLU A 248 15.47 3.75 15.60
C GLU A 248 15.62 2.96 14.30
N LYS A 249 16.86 2.60 13.96
CA LYS A 249 17.15 1.70 12.85
C LYS A 249 16.83 0.27 13.21
N ALA A 250 16.31 -0.50 12.25
CA ALA A 250 16.40 -1.95 12.32
C ALA A 250 17.80 -2.41 11.90
N VAL A 251 18.29 -3.50 12.48
CA VAL A 251 19.57 -4.13 12.12
C VAL A 251 19.28 -5.44 11.41
N ILE A 252 19.92 -5.69 10.28
CA ILE A 252 19.93 -6.99 9.61
C ILE A 252 21.35 -7.50 9.67
N ASP A 253 21.56 -8.61 10.37
CA ASP A 253 22.89 -9.12 10.71
C ASP A 253 23.11 -10.50 10.08
N ALA A 254 24.13 -10.63 9.23
CA ALA A 254 24.53 -11.92 8.67
C ALA A 254 25.51 -12.69 9.58
N GLY A 255 25.94 -12.10 10.71
CA GLY A 255 26.65 -12.71 11.81
C GLY A 255 27.94 -13.47 11.42
N SER A 256 29.11 -12.92 11.74
CA SER A 256 30.40 -13.54 11.37
C SER A 256 30.74 -14.83 12.13
N GLU A 257 30.14 -15.08 13.31
CA GLU A 257 30.42 -16.26 14.16
C GLU A 257 29.21 -17.15 14.44
N THR A 258 28.00 -16.58 14.46
CA THR A 258 26.74 -17.30 14.75
C THR A 258 25.68 -17.18 13.65
N GLY A 259 25.95 -16.39 12.61
CA GLY A 259 25.08 -16.24 11.45
C GLY A 259 25.62 -17.00 10.23
N ILE A 260 25.16 -16.61 9.04
CA ILE A 260 25.58 -17.21 7.76
C ILE A 260 27.05 -16.91 7.40
N GLY A 261 27.66 -15.88 8.00
CA GLY A 261 29.07 -15.53 7.77
C GLY A 261 29.37 -15.03 6.35
N ASP A 262 28.36 -14.51 5.66
CA ASP A 262 28.41 -13.93 4.32
C ASP A 262 27.80 -12.52 4.34
N ARG A 263 27.63 -11.90 3.17
CA ARG A 263 26.81 -10.68 3.01
C ARG A 263 25.35 -10.96 3.40
N VAL A 264 24.64 -9.91 3.82
CA VAL A 264 23.20 -10.00 4.08
C VAL A 264 22.39 -10.09 2.79
N PHE A 265 22.70 -9.25 1.79
CA PHE A 265 21.94 -9.17 0.54
C PHE A 265 22.79 -9.49 -0.67
N HIS A 266 22.19 -10.16 -1.64
CA HIS A 266 22.70 -10.34 -2.98
C HIS A 266 21.76 -9.75 -4.01
N VAL A 267 22.12 -8.59 -4.55
CA VAL A 267 21.33 -7.95 -5.59
C VAL A 267 21.78 -8.46 -6.96
N LEU A 268 20.93 -9.25 -7.61
CA LEU A 268 21.21 -9.83 -8.93
C LEU A 268 21.20 -8.78 -10.04
N GLU A 269 21.75 -9.13 -11.20
CA GLU A 269 21.82 -8.22 -12.35
C GLU A 269 20.43 -7.75 -12.79
N ASN A 270 20.22 -6.42 -12.80
CA ASN A 270 18.94 -5.74 -13.09
C ASN A 270 17.88 -5.82 -11.99
N ALA A 271 18.22 -6.30 -10.80
CA ALA A 271 17.39 -6.13 -9.60
C ALA A 271 17.68 -4.77 -8.93
N ALA A 272 16.73 -4.28 -8.13
CA ALA A 272 16.87 -3.03 -7.39
C ALA A 272 16.47 -3.21 -5.92
N LEU A 273 17.32 -2.71 -5.02
CA LEU A 273 17.11 -2.73 -3.57
C LEU A 273 17.37 -1.34 -3.01
N GLN A 274 16.41 -0.82 -2.26
CA GLN A 274 16.52 0.40 -1.48
C GLN A 274 16.42 0.08 0.02
N LEU A 275 17.32 0.65 0.81
CA LEU A 275 17.33 0.48 2.27
C LEU A 275 17.10 1.84 2.94
N GLU A 276 16.07 1.93 3.79
CA GLU A 276 15.70 3.16 4.47
C GLU A 276 15.65 2.96 5.98
N ASN A 277 16.46 3.74 6.71
CA ASN A 277 16.53 3.62 8.18
C ASN A 277 16.88 2.18 8.65
N VAL A 278 17.70 1.47 7.88
CA VAL A 278 18.20 0.13 8.20
C VAL A 278 19.72 0.15 8.33
N GLU A 279 20.25 -0.67 9.22
CA GLU A 279 21.67 -1.00 9.33
C GLU A 279 21.89 -2.46 8.91
N VAL A 280 22.94 -2.71 8.14
CA VAL A 280 23.29 -4.04 7.62
C VAL A 280 24.68 -4.38 8.13
N THR A 281 24.83 -5.51 8.80
CA THR A 281 26.08 -5.92 9.48
C THR A 281 26.54 -7.32 9.13
#